data_AF-A0A834ZHK8-F1
#
_entry.id   AF-A0A834ZHK8-F1
#
_cell.length_a   1.000
_cell.length_b   1.000
_cell.length_c   1.000
_cell.angle_alpha   90.00
_cell.angle_beta   90.00
_cell.angle_gamma   90.00
#
_symmetry.space_group_name_H-M   'P 1'
#
loop_
_entity.id
_entity.type
_entity.pdbx_description
1 polymer ?
#
loop_
_entity_poly.entity_id
_entity_poly.type
_entity_poly.pdbx_seq_one_letter_code
_entity_poly.pdbx_strand_id
1 'polypeptide(L)'
;MFKDTFRRGNGILVLCDSYNIVGDLIPTNKRYDAAKICNHPVVAAEGPWFDIEQEYTILHKDFKWSIGSRAGVSQGSQGPYYCGVSVGEAFGWDVVNAHYKACLCTGINIDGINGEDASVQW
;
A
#
# COMPACT_ATOMS: atom_id res chain seq x y z
N MET A 1 5.99 12.71 -9.63
CA MET A 1 4.63 13.29 -9.70
C MET A 1 3.72 12.25 -10.32
N PHE A 2 2.49 12.13 -9.84
CA PHE A 2 1.52 11.15 -10.33
C PHE A 2 0.16 11.78 -10.58
N LYS A 3 -0.74 11.10 -11.31
CA LYS A 3 -2.10 11.61 -11.55
C LYS A 3 -2.97 11.45 -10.30
N ASP A 4 -3.75 12.47 -9.95
CA ASP A 4 -4.72 12.38 -8.86
C ASP A 4 -6.03 11.75 -9.37
N THR A 5 -6.26 10.49 -9.00
CA THR A 5 -7.44 9.73 -9.43
C THR A 5 -8.73 10.15 -8.73
N PHE A 6 -8.64 10.83 -7.58
CA PHE A 6 -9.79 11.35 -6.86
C PHE A 6 -10.29 12.65 -7.48
N ARG A 7 -9.36 13.59 -7.77
CA ARG A 7 -9.71 14.88 -8.42
C ARG A 7 -9.93 14.76 -9.93
N ARG A 8 -9.35 13.74 -10.57
CA ARG A 8 -9.40 13.50 -12.02
C ARG A 8 -8.86 14.70 -12.81
N GLY A 9 -9.01 14.65 -14.15
CA GLY A 9 -8.56 15.72 -15.04
C GLY A 9 -7.05 15.97 -14.90
N ASN A 10 -6.70 17.24 -14.66
CA ASN A 10 -5.30 17.68 -14.51
C ASN A 10 -4.81 17.68 -13.06
N GLY A 11 -5.55 17.07 -12.13
CA GLY A 11 -5.11 16.91 -10.74
C GLY A 11 -3.87 16.03 -10.64
N ILE A 12 -2.93 16.40 -9.75
CA ILE A 12 -1.69 15.66 -9.53
C ILE A 12 -1.44 15.39 -8.04
N LEU A 13 -0.76 14.28 -7.78
CA LEU A 13 -0.18 13.91 -6.49
C LEU A 13 1.33 14.19 -6.51
N VAL A 14 1.81 14.88 -5.48
CA VAL A 14 3.22 15.23 -5.30
C VAL A 14 3.70 14.62 -3.99
N LEU A 15 4.56 13.60 -4.10
CA LEU A 15 5.28 13.07 -2.95
C LEU A 15 6.48 13.97 -2.67
N CYS A 16 6.55 14.52 -1.46
CA CYS A 16 7.61 15.41 -1.03
C CYS A 16 8.49 14.72 0.02
N ASP A 17 9.76 15.13 0.06
CA ASP A 17 10.58 14.99 1.25
C ASP A 17 10.46 16.24 2.14
N SER A 18 11.07 16.19 3.32
CA SER A 18 10.83 17.18 4.36
C SER A 18 12.14 17.69 4.96
N TYR A 19 12.17 18.98 5.24
CA TYR A 19 13.30 19.72 5.81
C TYR A 19 12.79 20.67 6.90
N ASN A 20 13.68 21.11 7.78
CA ASN A 20 13.35 22.16 8.74
C ASN A 20 13.27 23.53 8.05
N ILE A 21 12.89 24.57 8.78
CA ILE A 21 12.70 25.92 8.23
C ILE A 21 13.98 26.57 7.68
N VAL A 22 15.16 26.09 8.10
CA VAL A 22 16.46 26.58 7.59
C VAL A 22 17.03 25.70 6.48
N GLY A 23 16.32 24.63 6.11
CA GLY A 23 16.68 23.72 5.02
C GLY A 23 17.48 22.48 5.44
N ASP A 24 17.71 22.26 6.73
CA ASP A 24 18.39 21.02 7.18
C ASP A 24 17.46 19.82 7.15
N LEU A 25 18.07 18.66 7.00
CA LEU A 25 17.40 17.37 7.05
C LEU A 25 16.72 17.15 8.41
N ILE A 26 15.44 16.78 8.41
CA ILE A 26 14.76 16.34 9.64
C ILE A 26 15.01 14.83 9.90
N PRO A 27 15.03 14.36 11.16
CA PRO A 27 15.36 12.97 11.48
C PRO A 27 14.49 11.90 10.81
N THR A 28 13.26 12.25 10.44
CA THR A 28 12.28 11.35 9.81
C THR A 28 12.36 11.34 8.28
N ASN A 29 13.15 12.22 7.64
CA ASN A 29 13.35 12.19 6.20
C ASN A 29 14.38 11.11 5.83
N LYS A 30 13.89 9.91 5.54
CA LYS A 30 14.73 8.77 5.11
C LYS A 30 15.03 8.77 3.60
N ARG A 31 14.29 9.57 2.83
CA ARG A 31 14.44 9.65 1.37
C ARG A 31 15.77 10.30 0.97
N TYR A 32 16.26 11.26 1.76
CA TYR A 32 17.50 11.98 1.47
C TYR A 32 18.72 11.05 1.35
N ASP A 33 18.94 10.17 2.33
CA ASP A 33 20.07 9.24 2.31
C ASP A 33 19.87 8.12 1.28
N ALA A 34 18.64 7.60 1.13
CA ALA A 34 18.31 6.64 0.08
C ALA A 34 18.62 7.20 -1.32
N ALA A 35 18.29 8.47 -1.58
CA ALA A 35 18.60 9.13 -2.83
C ALA A 35 20.12 9.26 -3.07
N LYS A 36 20.93 9.50 -2.03
CA LYS A 36 22.40 9.51 -2.17
C LYS A 36 22.94 8.15 -2.60
N ILE A 37 22.43 7.07 -2.00
CA ILE A 37 22.87 5.71 -2.30
C ILE A 37 22.46 5.34 -3.73
N CYS A 38 21.19 5.51 -4.09
CA CYS A 38 20.69 5.11 -5.41
C CYS A 38 21.30 5.94 -6.56
N ASN A 39 21.66 7.21 -6.31
CA ASN A 39 22.30 8.07 -7.31
C ASN A 39 23.83 7.92 -7.33
N HIS A 40 24.44 7.12 -6.45
CA HIS A 40 25.87 6.88 -6.50
C HIS A 40 26.23 6.19 -7.83
N PRO A 41 27.24 6.65 -8.60
CA PRO A 41 27.48 6.17 -9.96
C PRO A 41 27.63 4.65 -10.09
N VAL A 42 28.27 4.03 -9.09
CA VAL A 42 28.44 2.56 -9.04
C VAL A 42 27.09 1.85 -8.87
N VAL A 43 26.21 2.35 -7.99
CA VAL A 43 24.90 1.74 -7.74
C VAL A 43 23.98 1.98 -8.95
N ALA A 44 23.99 3.20 -9.50
CA ALA A 44 23.20 3.54 -10.67
C ALA A 44 23.59 2.70 -11.90
N ALA A 45 24.88 2.36 -12.07
CA ALA A 45 25.36 1.52 -13.16
C ALA A 45 24.87 0.06 -13.09
N GLU A 46 24.58 -0.45 -11.88
CA GLU A 46 24.01 -1.80 -11.70
C GLU A 46 22.53 -1.87 -12.08
N GLY A 47 21.82 -0.74 -12.14
CA GLY A 47 20.39 -0.69 -12.47
C GLY A 47 19.51 -1.50 -11.51
N PRO A 48 19.58 -1.27 -10.18
CA PRO A 48 18.90 -2.10 -9.19
C PRO A 48 17.38 -2.04 -9.35
N TRP A 49 16.74 -3.21 -9.26
CA TRP A 49 15.29 -3.35 -9.25
C TRP A 49 14.80 -3.74 -7.86
N PHE A 50 13.63 -3.23 -7.50
CA PHE A 50 12.98 -3.52 -6.24
C PHE A 50 11.54 -3.91 -6.52
N ASP A 51 11.12 -4.98 -5.89
CA ASP A 51 9.73 -5.38 -5.79
C ASP A 51 9.42 -5.52 -4.29
N ILE A 52 8.29 -4.96 -3.86
CA ILE A 52 7.93 -4.84 -2.45
C ILE A 52 6.49 -5.30 -2.29
N GLU A 53 6.32 -6.41 -1.58
CA GLU A 53 5.03 -6.96 -1.19
C GLU A 53 4.55 -6.25 0.09
N GLN A 54 3.55 -5.38 -0.04
CA GLN A 54 3.00 -4.61 1.08
C GLN A 54 1.72 -5.28 1.60
N GLU A 55 1.85 -6.03 2.69
CA GLU A 55 0.70 -6.52 3.44
C GLU A 55 0.05 -5.41 4.28
N TYR A 56 -1.27 -5.45 4.45
CA TYR A 56 -2.02 -4.55 5.34
C TYR A 56 -3.29 -5.21 5.88
N THR A 57 -3.80 -4.69 6.99
CA THR A 57 -5.01 -5.20 7.64
C THR A 57 -6.10 -4.14 7.66
N ILE A 58 -7.30 -4.47 7.18
CA ILE A 58 -8.45 -3.57 7.19
C ILE A 58 -9.18 -3.69 8.54
N LEU A 59 -9.26 -2.57 9.27
CA LEU A 59 -9.87 -2.51 10.60
C LEU A 59 -11.19 -1.75 10.58
N HIS A 60 -12.14 -2.20 11.40
CA HIS A 60 -13.36 -1.43 11.65
C HIS A 60 -13.02 -0.14 12.42
N LYS A 61 -13.52 0.99 11.92
CA LYS A 61 -13.23 2.33 12.45
C LYS A 61 -13.43 2.45 13.96
N ASP A 62 -14.56 1.98 14.47
CA ASP A 62 -14.99 2.23 15.86
C ASP A 62 -14.34 1.31 16.89
N PHE A 63 -14.10 0.04 16.53
CA PHE A 63 -13.65 -0.97 17.50
C PHE A 63 -12.21 -1.43 17.27
N LYS A 64 -11.57 -1.03 16.16
CA LYS A 64 -10.17 -1.38 15.82
C LYS A 64 -9.90 -2.89 15.70
N TRP A 65 -10.96 -3.69 15.53
CA TRP A 65 -10.91 -5.12 15.24
C TRP A 65 -11.24 -5.40 13.78
N SER A 66 -10.92 -6.61 13.32
CA SER A 66 -11.25 -7.09 11.98
C SER A 66 -12.75 -6.97 11.70
N ILE A 67 -13.10 -6.55 10.49
CA ILE A 67 -14.50 -6.43 10.03
C ILE A 67 -15.25 -7.77 10.15
N GLY A 68 -14.56 -8.91 9.99
CA GLY A 68 -15.16 -10.25 10.09
C GLY A 68 -15.67 -10.63 11.49
N SER A 69 -15.10 -10.07 12.56
CA SER A 69 -15.40 -10.47 13.95
C SER A 69 -16.86 -10.23 14.39
N ARG A 70 -17.57 -9.24 13.80
CA ARG A 70 -19.00 -8.99 14.08
C ARG A 70 -19.95 -9.72 13.13
N ALA A 71 -19.46 -10.31 12.03
CA ALA A 71 -20.28 -11.11 11.14
C ALA A 71 -20.61 -12.51 11.72
N GLY A 72 -20.26 -12.78 12.99
CA GLY A 72 -20.38 -14.11 13.59
C GLY A 72 -19.37 -15.11 13.05
N VAL A 73 -18.41 -14.64 12.24
CA VAL A 73 -17.31 -15.44 11.73
C VAL A 73 -16.29 -15.50 12.86
N SER A 74 -16.39 -16.57 13.66
CA SER A 74 -15.24 -17.14 14.36
C SER A 74 -14.06 -17.04 13.40
N GLN A 75 -12.91 -16.54 13.84
CA GLN A 75 -11.67 -16.76 13.11
C GLN A 75 -11.47 -18.28 13.09
N GLY A 76 -12.12 -18.95 12.13
CA GLY A 76 -11.97 -20.36 11.90
C GLY A 76 -10.49 -20.65 11.72
N SER A 77 -10.12 -21.93 11.84
CA SER A 77 -8.77 -22.37 11.52
C SER A 77 -8.27 -21.68 10.24
N GLN A 78 -7.02 -21.20 10.27
CA GLN A 78 -6.33 -20.67 9.09
C GLN A 78 -6.60 -21.59 7.89
N GLY A 79 -7.01 -21.03 6.75
CA GLY A 79 -7.32 -21.83 5.58
C GLY A 79 -8.18 -21.15 4.52
N PRO A 80 -9.39 -20.64 4.83
CA PRO A 80 -10.30 -20.24 3.77
C PRO A 80 -10.08 -18.81 3.25
N TYR A 81 -9.18 -18.04 3.89
CA TYR A 81 -9.00 -16.60 3.62
C TYR A 81 -7.97 -16.31 2.52
N TYR A 82 -6.87 -17.06 2.49
CA TYR A 82 -5.82 -16.89 1.48
C TYR A 82 -6.40 -17.11 0.08
N CYS A 83 -6.32 -16.09 -0.78
CA CYS A 83 -6.97 -16.06 -2.10
C CYS A 83 -8.48 -16.40 -2.08
N GLY A 84 -9.17 -16.18 -0.95
CA GLY A 84 -10.59 -16.44 -0.79
C GLY A 84 -11.45 -15.58 -1.73
N VAL A 85 -12.61 -16.10 -2.11
CA VAL A 85 -13.51 -15.42 -3.08
C VAL A 85 -14.94 -15.23 -2.58
N SER A 86 -15.31 -15.88 -1.49
CA SER A 86 -16.68 -15.83 -0.99
C SER A 86 -16.88 -14.74 0.08
N VAL A 87 -18.14 -14.39 0.33
CA VAL A 87 -18.57 -13.37 1.30
C VAL A 87 -18.12 -13.69 2.74
N GLY A 88 -17.90 -14.97 3.06
CA GLY A 88 -17.41 -15.40 4.38
C GLY A 88 -15.89 -15.46 4.51
N GLU A 89 -15.17 -15.21 3.41
CA GLU A 89 -13.74 -15.51 3.28
C GLU A 89 -12.93 -14.27 2.89
N ALA A 90 -13.50 -13.37 2.09
CA ALA A 90 -12.77 -12.25 1.53
C ALA A 90 -13.45 -10.90 1.82
N PHE A 91 -12.98 -10.25 2.88
CA PHE A 91 -13.55 -9.00 3.40
C PHE A 91 -12.77 -7.79 2.90
N GLY A 92 -13.44 -6.81 2.28
CA GLY A 92 -12.79 -5.56 1.83
C GLY A 92 -12.30 -5.57 0.38
N TRP A 93 -12.77 -6.51 -0.44
CA TRP A 93 -12.50 -6.57 -1.89
C TRP A 93 -12.82 -5.26 -2.63
N ASP A 94 -13.80 -4.50 -2.17
CA ASP A 94 -14.16 -3.19 -2.72
C ASP A 94 -13.02 -2.18 -2.56
N VAL A 95 -12.42 -2.11 -1.37
CA VAL A 95 -11.25 -1.28 -1.08
C VAL A 95 -10.05 -1.73 -1.92
N VAL A 96 -9.76 -3.03 -1.93
CA VAL A 96 -8.57 -3.59 -2.59
C VAL A 96 -8.65 -3.39 -4.11
N ASN A 97 -9.79 -3.69 -4.73
CA ASN A 97 -9.98 -3.49 -6.17
C ASN A 97 -9.99 -2.01 -6.57
N ALA A 98 -10.56 -1.14 -5.73
CA ALA A 98 -10.52 0.30 -5.97
C ALA A 98 -9.09 0.83 -5.88
N HIS A 99 -8.30 0.39 -4.88
CA HIS A 99 -6.89 0.70 -4.73
C HIS A 99 -6.08 0.23 -5.94
N TYR A 100 -6.26 -1.02 -6.38
CA TYR A 100 -5.53 -1.56 -7.52
C TYR A 100 -5.76 -0.73 -8.79
N LYS A 101 -7.03 -0.43 -9.10
CA LYS A 101 -7.39 0.45 -10.23
C LYS A 101 -6.86 1.87 -10.07
N ALA A 102 -6.87 2.42 -8.85
CA ALA A 102 -6.35 3.74 -8.57
C ALA A 102 -4.84 3.81 -8.81
N CYS A 103 -4.06 2.82 -8.36
CA CYS A 103 -2.62 2.75 -8.61
C CYS A 103 -2.30 2.69 -10.10
N LEU A 104 -2.97 1.82 -10.86
CA LEU A 104 -2.82 1.73 -12.32
C LEU A 104 -3.13 3.07 -13.01
N CYS A 105 -4.25 3.71 -12.66
CA CYS A 105 -4.63 5.02 -13.24
C CYS A 105 -3.68 6.15 -12.83
N THR A 106 -3.12 6.09 -11.62
CA THR A 106 -2.17 7.06 -11.06
C THR A 106 -0.78 6.95 -11.73
N GLY A 107 -0.47 5.77 -12.29
CA GLY A 107 0.83 5.43 -12.89
C GLY A 107 1.82 4.81 -11.92
N ILE A 108 1.34 4.24 -10.81
CA ILE A 108 2.16 3.43 -9.89
C ILE A 108 2.31 2.04 -10.52
N ASN A 109 3.54 1.50 -10.53
CA ASN A 109 3.80 0.14 -10.98
C ASN A 109 3.37 -0.84 -9.89
N ILE A 110 2.12 -1.30 -9.98
CA ILE A 110 1.55 -2.31 -9.09
C ILE A 110 1.36 -3.59 -9.90
N ASP A 111 1.97 -4.68 -9.44
CA ASP A 111 2.05 -5.92 -10.23
C ASP A 111 1.04 -7.00 -9.77
N GLY A 112 0.45 -6.86 -8.58
CA GLY A 112 -0.53 -7.82 -8.07
C GLY A 112 -1.25 -7.39 -6.79
N ILE A 113 -2.27 -8.18 -6.43
CA ILE A 113 -3.02 -8.14 -5.17
C ILE A 113 -3.46 -9.57 -4.82
N ASN A 114 -3.53 -9.93 -3.54
CA ASN A 114 -4.11 -11.19 -3.07
C ASN A 114 -4.78 -11.00 -1.71
N GLY A 115 -5.71 -11.90 -1.36
CA GLY A 115 -6.13 -12.04 0.03
C GLY A 115 -5.08 -12.83 0.80
N GLU A 116 -4.78 -12.40 2.02
CA GLU A 116 -3.79 -13.04 2.89
C GLU A 116 -4.41 -14.06 3.86
N ASP A 117 -3.55 -14.72 4.63
CA ASP A 117 -3.94 -15.77 5.57
C ASP A 117 -4.93 -15.33 6.66
N ALA A 118 -4.90 -14.06 7.07
CA ALA A 118 -5.86 -13.51 8.02
C ALA A 118 -7.08 -12.91 7.30
N SER A 119 -8.28 -13.12 7.85
CA SER A 119 -9.57 -12.79 7.21
C SER A 119 -9.78 -11.35 6.73
N VAL A 120 -8.96 -10.39 7.13
CA VAL A 120 -9.06 -8.98 6.70
C VAL A 120 -7.71 -8.43 6.27
N GLN A 121 -6.76 -9.31 6.03
CA GLN A 121 -5.41 -9.00 5.56
C GLN A 121 -5.36 -9.18 4.04
N TRP A 122 -4.61 -8.30 3.41
CA TRP A 122 -4.43 -8.19 1.97
C TRP A 122 -3.01 -7.73 1.67
#